data_AF-A0A842UGW5-F1
#
_entry.id   AF-A0A842UGW5-F1
#
_cell.length_a   1.000
_cell.length_b   1.000
_cell.length_c   1.000
_cell.angle_alpha   90.00
_cell.angle_beta   90.00
_cell.angle_gamma   90.00
#
_symmetry.space_group_name_H-M   'P 1'
#
loop_
_entity.id
_entity.type
_entity.pdbx_description
1 polymer ?
#
loop_
_entity_poly.entity_id
_entity_poly.type
_entity_poly.pdbx_seq_one_letter_code
_entity_poly.pdbx_strand_id
1 'polypeptide(L)'
;MSKDKRIAHGVRCTWWDSADKVMVVGGIPLCPKCKKACGYVDNEEAWFNDVEQYAATRKNFAEFVEWTRGRCFNNFSEAVRAFTAETGKSVDV
;
A
#
# COMPACT_ATOMS: atom_id res chain seq x y z
N MET A 1 -15.18 15.32 14.79
CA MET A 1 -15.07 15.12 13.33
C MET A 1 -14.75 13.64 13.11
N SER A 2 -15.61 12.90 12.42
CA SER A 2 -15.30 11.51 12.08
C SER A 2 -14.14 11.52 11.08
N LYS A 3 -12.99 10.94 11.44
CA LYS A 3 -11.88 10.77 10.50
C LYS A 3 -12.32 9.81 9.40
N ASP A 4 -12.00 10.12 8.15
CA ASP A 4 -12.19 9.19 7.04
C ASP A 4 -11.41 7.91 7.37
N LYS A 5 -12.13 6.79 7.49
CA LYS A 5 -11.55 5.51 7.90
C LYS A 5 -10.95 4.74 6.72
N ARG A 6 -11.26 5.15 5.49
CA ARG A 6 -10.86 4.43 4.30
C ARG A 6 -9.35 4.38 4.16
N ILE A 7 -8.86 3.29 3.59
CA ILE A 7 -7.47 3.15 3.17
C ILE A 7 -7.41 3.37 1.67
N ALA A 8 -6.55 4.27 1.22
CA ALA A 8 -6.26 4.48 -0.17
C ALA A 8 -5.10 3.59 -0.61
N HIS A 9 -5.19 3.01 -1.80
CA HIS A 9 -4.13 2.18 -2.37
C HIS A 9 -3.91 2.50 -3.85
N GLY A 10 -2.66 2.50 -4.29
CA GLY A 10 -2.27 2.80 -5.66
C GLY A 10 -2.72 1.72 -6.64
N VAL A 11 -3.30 2.11 -7.77
CA VAL A 11 -3.69 1.16 -8.83
C VAL A 11 -2.49 0.72 -9.68
N ARG A 12 -1.47 1.58 -9.80
CA ARG A 12 -0.25 1.34 -10.61
C ARG A 12 1.06 1.70 -9.87
N CYS A 13 1.01 1.67 -8.55
CA CYS A 13 2.17 1.83 -7.66
C CYS A 13 1.87 1.07 -6.36
N THR A 14 2.89 0.87 -5.52
CA THR A 14 2.75 0.12 -4.27
C THR A 14 2.27 0.97 -3.10
N TRP A 15 2.00 2.26 -3.31
CA TRP A 15 1.64 3.16 -2.22
C TRP A 15 0.27 2.81 -1.65
N TRP A 16 0.19 2.76 -0.33
CA TRP A 16 -1.09 2.74 0.39
C TRP A 16 -0.95 3.51 1.70
N ASP A 17 -2.03 4.14 2.15
CA ASP A 17 -2.12 4.80 3.46
C ASP A 17 -3.57 5.20 3.75
N SER A 18 -3.81 5.94 4.84
CA SER A 18 -5.11 6.56 5.12
C SER A 18 -5.58 7.47 3.96
N ALA A 19 -6.89 7.46 3.69
CA ALA A 19 -7.51 8.20 2.59
C ALA A 19 -7.29 9.72 2.67
N ASP A 20 -7.10 10.27 3.86
CA ASP A 20 -6.81 11.69 4.08
C ASP A 20 -5.41 12.13 3.57
N LYS A 21 -4.53 11.18 3.22
CA LYS A 21 -3.19 11.45 2.68
C LYS A 21 -3.11 11.46 1.16
N VAL A 22 -4.20 11.15 0.45
CA VAL A 22 -4.21 11.21 -1.01
C VAL A 22 -4.15 12.65 -1.50
N MET A 23 -3.64 12.83 -2.71
CA MET A 23 -3.87 14.07 -3.47
C MET A 23 -5.19 13.93 -4.23
N VAL A 24 -6.04 14.96 -4.23
CA VAL A 24 -7.29 14.97 -5.02
C VAL A 24 -7.20 16.00 -6.13
N VAL A 25 -7.35 15.57 -7.39
CA VAL A 25 -7.37 16.46 -8.57
C VAL A 25 -8.64 16.19 -9.35
N GLY A 26 -9.52 17.19 -9.47
CA GLY A 26 -10.80 17.03 -10.17
C GLY A 26 -11.70 15.93 -9.59
N GLY A 27 -11.63 15.68 -8.28
CA GLY A 27 -12.35 14.60 -7.61
C GLY A 27 -11.70 13.22 -7.71
N ILE A 28 -10.57 13.09 -8.42
CA ILE A 28 -9.86 11.83 -8.58
C ILE A 28 -8.78 11.71 -7.51
N PRO A 29 -8.78 10.65 -6.69
CA PRO A 29 -7.72 10.39 -5.72
C PRO A 29 -6.47 9.86 -6.40
N LEU A 30 -5.34 10.47 -6.08
CA LEU A 30 -4.03 10.18 -6.64
C LEU A 30 -3.02 9.94 -5.51
N CYS A 31 -2.07 9.05 -5.75
CA CYS A 31 -0.91 8.87 -4.89
C CYS A 31 -0.15 10.21 -4.78
N PRO A 32 0.15 10.71 -3.57
CA PRO A 32 0.82 12.00 -3.39
C PRO A 32 2.27 12.00 -3.89
N LYS A 33 2.86 10.82 -4.14
CA LYS A 33 4.26 10.67 -4.58
C LYS A 33 4.40 10.62 -6.11
N CYS A 34 3.61 9.78 -6.77
CA CYS A 34 3.74 9.54 -8.21
C CYS A 34 2.55 10.04 -9.05
N LYS A 35 1.51 10.60 -8.41
CA LYS A 35 0.30 11.14 -9.06
C LYS A 35 -0.52 10.10 -9.86
N LYS A 36 -0.26 8.81 -9.67
CA LYS A 36 -1.08 7.72 -10.24
C LYS A 36 -2.36 7.54 -9.44
N ALA A 37 -3.42 7.08 -10.11
CA ALA A 37 -4.73 6.88 -9.48
C ALA A 37 -4.69 5.91 -8.28
N CYS A 38 -5.54 6.19 -7.30
CA CYS A 38 -5.78 5.36 -6.14
C CYS A 38 -7.21 4.81 -6.13
N GLY A 39 -7.37 3.60 -5.59
CA GLY A 39 -8.64 3.06 -5.12
C GLY A 39 -8.79 3.25 -3.62
N TYR A 40 -9.93 2.81 -3.09
CA TYR A 40 -10.21 2.79 -1.65
C TYR A 40 -10.70 1.42 -1.21
N VAL A 41 -10.36 1.06 0.03
CA VAL A 41 -11.08 0.06 0.82
C VAL A 41 -11.67 0.73 2.05
N ASP A 42 -12.72 0.13 2.62
CA ASP A 42 -13.57 0.78 3.61
C ASP A 42 -12.84 1.19 4.90
N ASN A 43 -11.87 0.38 5.31
CA ASN A 43 -11.10 0.59 6.52
C ASN A 43 -9.84 -0.30 6.55
N GLU A 44 -9.05 -0.10 7.60
CA GLU A 44 -7.80 -0.82 7.86
C GLU A 44 -8.03 -2.32 8.15
N GLU A 45 -9.15 -2.68 8.78
CA GLU A 45 -9.52 -4.09 8.99
C GLU A 45 -9.75 -4.82 7.66
N ALA A 46 -10.53 -4.23 6.75
CA ALA A 46 -10.74 -4.77 5.41
C ALA A 46 -9.42 -4.89 4.63
N TRP A 47 -8.55 -3.89 4.73
CA TRP A 47 -7.22 -3.92 4.11
C TRP A 47 -6.39 -5.11 4.61
N PHE A 48 -6.25 -5.26 5.94
CA PHE A 48 -5.43 -6.33 6.49
C PHE A 48 -6.05 -7.71 6.33
N ASN A 49 -7.38 -7.84 6.29
CA ASN A 49 -8.04 -9.10 5.96
C ASN A 49 -7.62 -9.62 4.58
N ASP A 50 -7.51 -8.74 3.58
CA ASP A 50 -7.00 -9.11 2.26
C ASP A 50 -5.51 -9.48 2.37
N VAL A 51 -4.70 -8.68 3.05
CA VAL A 51 -3.26 -8.95 3.24
C VAL A 51 -3.01 -10.30 3.90
N GLU A 52 -3.78 -10.65 4.94
CA GLU A 52 -3.67 -11.92 5.66
C GLU A 52 -3.96 -13.11 4.75
N GLN A 53 -4.99 -13.02 3.90
CA GLN A 53 -5.30 -14.07 2.91
C GLN A 53 -4.14 -14.28 1.93
N TYR A 54 -3.52 -13.20 1.46
CA TYR A 54 -2.36 -13.29 0.56
C TYR A 54 -1.07 -13.73 1.30
N ALA A 55 -0.92 -13.37 2.58
CA ALA A 55 0.23 -13.71 3.40
C ALA A 55 0.22 -15.17 3.88
N ALA A 56 -0.95 -15.83 3.94
CA ALA A 56 -1.10 -17.20 4.40
C ALA A 56 -0.19 -18.21 3.67
N THR A 57 0.22 -17.91 2.44
CA THR A 57 1.09 -18.77 1.63
C THR A 57 2.42 -18.10 1.23
N ARG A 58 2.74 -16.92 1.77
CA ARG A 58 3.90 -16.11 1.36
C ARG A 58 4.71 -15.62 2.53
N LYS A 59 6.00 -15.97 2.55
CA LYS A 59 6.92 -15.52 3.59
C LYS A 59 7.09 -14.00 3.57
N ASN A 60 7.04 -13.39 4.76
CA ASN A 60 7.25 -11.97 5.01
C ASN A 60 6.30 -11.01 4.25
N PHE A 61 5.24 -11.49 3.60
CA PHE A 61 4.37 -10.64 2.78
C PHE A 61 3.60 -9.61 3.62
N ALA A 62 3.03 -10.01 4.76
CA ALA A 62 2.32 -9.07 5.64
C ALA A 62 3.25 -7.96 6.16
N GLU A 63 4.47 -8.31 6.57
CA GLU A 63 5.50 -7.34 6.99
C GLU A 63 5.91 -6.41 5.84
N PHE A 64 6.06 -6.96 4.64
CA PHE A 64 6.34 -6.16 3.45
C PHE A 64 5.21 -5.17 3.15
N VAL A 65 3.95 -5.60 3.22
CA VAL A 65 2.81 -4.70 3.02
C VAL A 65 2.82 -3.59 4.06
N GLU A 66 2.98 -3.90 5.35
CA GLU A 66 3.09 -2.87 6.39
C GLU A 66 4.26 -1.91 6.14
N TRP A 67 5.41 -2.44 5.75
CA TRP A 67 6.58 -1.63 5.41
C TRP A 67 6.32 -0.69 4.23
N THR A 68 5.50 -1.09 3.24
CA THR A 68 5.14 -0.22 2.10
C THR A 68 4.16 0.91 2.45
N ARG A 69 3.59 0.94 3.67
CA ARG A 69 2.69 2.02 4.09
C ARG A 69 3.35 3.39 3.92
N GLY A 70 2.71 4.28 3.18
CA GLY A 70 3.21 5.61 2.85
C GLY A 70 4.40 5.63 1.87
N ARG A 71 4.95 4.48 1.46
CA ARG A 71 6.07 4.34 0.52
C ARG A 71 5.56 4.06 -0.88
N CYS A 72 6.13 4.71 -1.89
CA CYS A 72 5.69 4.58 -3.28
C CYS A 72 6.82 4.04 -4.15
N PHE A 73 6.61 2.89 -4.77
CA PHE A 73 7.47 2.32 -5.80
C PHE A 73 6.67 2.12 -7.11
N ASN A 74 7.35 2.12 -8.25
CA ASN A 74 6.68 2.02 -9.54
C ASN A 74 6.08 0.64 -9.80
N ASN A 75 6.65 -0.40 -9.20
CA ASN A 75 6.21 -1.77 -9.31
C ASN A 75 6.63 -2.57 -8.06
N PHE A 76 6.11 -3.80 -7.96
CA PHE A 76 6.35 -4.70 -6.83
C PHE A 76 7.83 -5.07 -6.69
N SER A 77 8.52 -5.39 -7.80
CA SER A 77 9.93 -5.80 -7.78
C SER A 77 10.87 -4.71 -7.24
N GLU A 78 10.59 -3.44 -7.56
CA GLU A 78 11.32 -2.29 -7.01
C GLU A 78 11.12 -2.21 -5.49
N ALA A 79 9.87 -2.36 -5.01
CA ALA A 79 9.56 -2.35 -3.60
C ALA A 79 10.23 -3.51 -2.84
N VAL A 80 10.22 -4.73 -3.39
CA VAL A 80 10.88 -5.90 -2.79
C VAL A 80 12.38 -5.67 -2.68
N ARG A 81 13.03 -5.17 -3.73
CA ARG A 81 14.47 -4.87 -3.68
C ARG A 81 14.79 -3.86 -2.58
N ALA A 82 13.98 -2.82 -2.44
CA ALA A 82 14.17 -1.83 -1.39
C ALA A 82 13.91 -2.41 0.01
N PHE A 83 12.87 -3.22 0.18
CA PHE A 83 12.58 -3.92 1.44
C PHE A 83 13.72 -4.86 1.85
N THR A 84 14.22 -5.68 0.91
CA THR A 84 15.33 -6.60 1.18
C THR A 84 16.62 -5.85 1.49
N ALA A 85 16.90 -4.74 0.80
CA ALA A 85 18.09 -3.93 1.09
C ALA A 85 18.03 -3.28 2.48
N GLU A 86 16.85 -2.85 2.94
CA GLU A 86 16.66 -2.19 4.23
C GLU A 86 16.59 -3.17 5.41
N THR A 87 15.98 -4.35 5.21
CA THR A 87 15.63 -5.28 6.30
C THR A 87 16.42 -6.58 6.31
N GLY A 88 17.10 -6.92 5.21
CA GLY A 88 17.73 -8.23 5.00
C GLY A 88 16.74 -9.38 4.76
N LYS A 89 15.44 -9.10 4.64
CA LYS A 89 14.38 -10.12 4.46
C LYS A 89 13.97 -10.24 2.99
N SER A 90 13.76 -11.47 2.52
CA SER A 90 13.15 -11.75 1.21
C SER A 90 11.63 -11.84 1.33
N VAL A 91 10.92 -11.47 0.27
CA VAL A 91 9.45 -11.62 0.17
C VAL A 91 9.16 -12.64 -0.91
N ASP A 92 8.30 -13.61 -0.61
CA ASP A 92 7.83 -14.55 -1.62
C ASP A 92 6.76 -13.86 -2.48
N VAL A 93 6.97 -13.87 -3.79
CA VAL A 93 6.06 -13.31 -4.80
C VAL A 93 5.05 -14.34 -5.28
#